data_AF-A0A497KS99-F1
#
_entry.id   AF-A0A497KS99-F1
#
_cell.length_a   1.000
_cell.length_b   1.000
_cell.length_c   1.000
_cell.angle_alpha   90.00
_cell.angle_beta   90.00
_cell.angle_gamma   90.00
#
_symmetry.space_group_name_H-M   'P 1'
#
loop_
_entity.id
_entity.type
_entity.pdbx_description
1 polymer ?
#
loop_
_entity_poly.entity_id
_entity_poly.type
_entity_poly.pdbx_seq_one_letter_code
_entity_poly.pdbx_strand_id
1 'polypeptide(L)'
;MVSLKNKLRNLLTLTELKIFERRKPVGLVAGVPSIWCGGQKAPFSFRTCFERYENVGLVTAAVDSTVEMIVGPGYHTVCSSEDAKKIVDDFAEQVNLDGLLMDAILDCAICGNAWIKKVYDGERLVDLNYLDPLTMEQSIVLKSLLKL
;
A
#
# COMPACT_ATOMS: atom_id res chain seq x y z
N MET A 1 -16.30 -44.32 13.81
CA MET A 1 -16.25 -43.43 12.62
C MET A 1 -16.71 -41.98 12.85
N VAL A 2 -17.15 -41.57 14.05
CA VAL A 2 -17.67 -40.20 14.32
C VAL A 2 -16.57 -39.17 14.65
N SER A 3 -15.45 -39.61 15.22
CA SER A 3 -14.37 -38.73 15.68
C SER A 3 -13.62 -38.01 14.54
N LEU A 4 -13.36 -38.70 13.42
CA LEU A 4 -12.59 -38.13 12.30
C LEU A 4 -13.37 -37.04 11.56
N LYS A 5 -14.69 -37.23 11.37
CA LYS A 5 -15.55 -36.25 10.70
C LYS A 5 -15.67 -34.95 11.50
N ASN A 6 -15.74 -35.02 12.84
CA ASN A 6 -15.78 -33.83 13.67
C ASN A 6 -14.42 -33.10 13.71
N LYS A 7 -13.30 -33.84 13.67
CA LYS A 7 -11.95 -33.25 13.61
C LYS A 7 -11.67 -32.55 12.28
N LEU A 8 -12.13 -33.13 11.16
CA LEU A 8 -12.07 -32.52 9.83
C LEU A 8 -12.98 -31.29 9.70
N ARG A 9 -14.19 -31.33 10.28
CA ARG A 9 -15.09 -30.16 10.30
C ARG A 9 -14.46 -28.99 11.07
N ASN A 10 -13.83 -29.26 12.21
CA ASN A 10 -13.15 -28.26 13.02
C ASN A 10 -11.88 -27.72 12.35
N LEU A 11 -11.14 -28.56 11.60
CA LEU A 11 -9.99 -28.12 10.83
C LEU A 11 -10.41 -27.19 9.69
N LEU A 12 -11.47 -27.54 8.95
CA LEU A 12 -12.01 -26.72 7.86
C LEU A 12 -12.49 -25.36 8.37
N THR A 13 -13.21 -25.32 9.50
CA THR A 13 -13.61 -24.04 10.12
C THR A 13 -12.43 -23.21 10.61
N LEU A 14 -11.35 -23.84 11.12
CA LEU A 14 -10.16 -23.12 11.57
C LEU A 14 -9.33 -22.57 10.40
N THR A 15 -9.26 -23.29 9.28
CA THR A 15 -8.64 -22.79 8.04
C THR A 15 -9.47 -21.69 7.39
N GLU A 16 -10.80 -21.80 7.35
CA GLU A 16 -11.66 -20.72 6.82
C GLU A 16 -11.64 -19.46 7.72
N LEU A 17 -11.54 -19.62 9.05
CA LEU A 17 -11.37 -18.50 9.97
C LEU A 17 -9.99 -17.83 9.85
N LYS A 18 -8.92 -18.58 9.52
CA LYS A 18 -7.60 -18.00 9.22
C LYS A 18 -7.52 -17.29 7.87
N ILE A 19 -8.40 -17.63 6.92
CA ILE A 19 -8.44 -17.03 5.57
C ILE A 19 -9.20 -15.69 5.55
N PHE A 20 -9.94 -15.32 6.61
CA PHE A 20 -10.81 -14.14 6.55
C PHE A 20 -11.01 -13.41 7.89
N GLU A 21 -9.97 -13.22 8.68
CA GLU A 21 -9.94 -12.01 9.50
C GLU A 21 -9.72 -10.83 8.55
N ARG A 22 -10.83 -10.20 8.11
CA ARG A 22 -10.79 -8.87 7.51
C ARG A 22 -10.03 -7.97 8.49
N ARG A 23 -8.75 -7.73 8.24
CA ARG A 23 -8.05 -6.60 8.87
C ARG A 23 -8.91 -5.39 8.55
N LYS A 24 -9.47 -4.74 9.59
CA LYS A 24 -10.23 -3.51 9.40
C LYS A 24 -9.36 -2.57 8.57
N PRO A 25 -9.88 -1.95 7.50
CA PRO A 25 -9.08 -1.09 6.67
C PRO A 25 -8.44 -0.02 7.56
N VAL A 26 -7.11 0.06 7.52
CA VAL A 26 -6.33 0.93 8.40
C VAL A 26 -6.54 2.41 8.01
N GLY A 27 -7.04 2.66 6.80
CA GLY A 27 -7.45 3.97 6.32
C GLY A 27 -8.53 3.89 5.24
N LEU A 28 -9.33 4.96 5.14
CA LEU A 28 -10.27 5.18 4.05
C LEU A 28 -9.66 6.17 3.06
N VAL A 29 -9.43 5.74 1.82
CA VAL A 29 -9.09 6.65 0.73
C VAL A 29 -10.39 7.10 0.10
N ALA A 30 -10.89 8.25 0.53
CA ALA A 30 -12.02 8.93 -0.09
C ALA A 30 -11.47 10.10 -0.90
N GLY A 31 -11.38 9.92 -2.22
CA GLY A 31 -11.29 11.09 -3.10
C GLY A 31 -12.56 11.90 -2.90
N VAL A 32 -12.45 13.18 -2.53
CA VAL A 32 -13.59 14.09 -2.57
C VAL A 32 -13.72 14.51 -4.02
N PRO A 33 -14.68 13.97 -4.79
CA PRO A 33 -14.91 14.49 -6.13
C PRO A 33 -15.25 15.98 -6.04
N SER A 34 -14.65 16.79 -6.91
CA SER A 34 -15.08 18.17 -7.06
C SER A 34 -16.55 18.17 -7.52
N ILE A 35 -17.31 19.21 -7.17
CA ILE A 35 -18.72 19.36 -7.59
C ILE A 35 -18.90 19.23 -9.12
N TRP A 36 -17.83 19.47 -9.87
CA TRP A 36 -17.79 19.48 -11.33
C TRP A 36 -17.26 18.19 -11.95
N CYS A 37 -16.71 17.27 -11.16
CA CYS A 37 -16.09 16.05 -11.65
C CYS A 37 -16.53 14.86 -10.78
N GLY A 38 -17.43 14.04 -11.31
CA GLY A 38 -17.87 12.81 -10.63
C GLY A 38 -16.67 11.89 -10.41
N GLY A 39 -16.40 11.55 -9.15
CA GLY A 39 -15.37 10.58 -8.82
C GLY A 39 -15.76 9.24 -9.42
N GLN A 40 -14.86 8.63 -10.19
CA GLN A 40 -15.05 7.28 -10.71
C GLN A 40 -14.27 6.31 -9.83
N LYS A 41 -14.91 5.20 -9.44
CA LYS A 41 -14.23 4.11 -8.76
C LYS A 41 -13.36 3.47 -9.83
N ALA A 42 -12.12 3.12 -9.50
CA ALA A 42 -11.33 2.34 -10.45
C ALA A 42 -12.14 1.07 -10.82
N PRO A 43 -12.18 0.68 -12.10
CA PRO A 43 -12.97 -0.46 -12.54
C PRO A 43 -12.41 -1.81 -12.04
N PHE A 44 -11.28 -1.79 -11.33
CA PHE A 44 -10.58 -2.95 -10.81
C PHE A 44 -10.23 -2.78 -9.32
N SER A 45 -10.12 -3.91 -8.62
CA SER A 45 -9.67 -3.94 -7.22
C SER A 45 -8.14 -4.09 -7.14
N PHE A 46 -7.52 -3.62 -6.05
CA PHE A 46 -6.09 -3.83 -5.80
C PHE A 46 -5.71 -5.31 -5.89
N ARG A 47 -6.54 -6.18 -5.29
CA ARG A 47 -6.34 -7.64 -5.34
C ARG A 47 -6.20 -8.16 -6.77
N THR A 48 -7.04 -7.71 -7.69
CA THR A 48 -6.99 -8.13 -9.09
C THR A 48 -5.69 -7.69 -9.77
N CYS A 49 -5.12 -6.55 -9.39
CA CYS A 49 -3.81 -6.11 -9.90
C CYS A 49 -2.69 -7.03 -9.42
N PHE A 50 -2.63 -7.31 -8.12
CA PHE A 50 -1.61 -8.22 -7.54
C PHE A 50 -1.75 -9.64 -8.09
N GLU A 51 -2.97 -10.16 -8.22
CA GLU A 51 -3.20 -11.47 -8.84
C GLU A 51 -2.64 -11.53 -10.27
N ARG A 52 -2.72 -10.46 -11.06
CA ARG A 52 -2.13 -10.42 -12.41
C ARG A 52 -0.62 -10.34 -12.37
N TYR A 53 -0.07 -9.55 -11.45
CA TYR A 53 1.38 -9.44 -11.25
C TYR A 53 1.99 -10.79 -10.85
N GLU A 54 1.34 -11.55 -9.96
CA GLU A 54 1.84 -12.84 -9.47
C GLU A 54 1.67 -13.98 -10.49
N ASN A 55 0.58 -13.98 -11.27
CA ASN A 55 0.23 -15.12 -12.11
C ASN A 55 0.67 -14.97 -13.59
N VAL A 56 1.02 -13.77 -14.04
CA VAL A 56 1.43 -13.53 -15.44
C VAL A 56 2.89 -13.14 -15.49
N GLY A 57 3.78 -14.10 -15.76
CA GLY A 57 5.23 -13.89 -15.71
C GLY A 57 5.75 -12.74 -16.61
N LEU A 58 5.09 -12.46 -17.74
CA LEU A 58 5.42 -11.29 -18.57
C LEU A 58 5.13 -9.97 -17.84
N VAL A 59 4.05 -9.90 -17.08
CA VAL A 59 3.69 -8.72 -16.27
C VAL A 59 4.70 -8.56 -15.14
N THR A 60 5.04 -9.64 -14.43
CA THR A 60 6.06 -9.65 -13.37
C THR A 60 7.38 -9.09 -13.90
N ALA A 61 7.91 -9.66 -14.98
CA ALA A 61 9.18 -9.25 -15.56
C ALA A 61 9.16 -7.78 -16.03
N ALA A 62 8.06 -7.33 -16.64
CA ALA A 62 7.93 -5.94 -17.10
C ALA A 62 7.88 -4.95 -15.92
N VAL A 63 7.14 -5.29 -14.87
CA VAL A 63 7.04 -4.48 -13.65
C VAL A 63 8.39 -4.44 -12.95
N ASP A 64 8.99 -5.59 -12.64
CA ASP A 64 10.25 -5.68 -11.89
C ASP A 64 11.37 -4.91 -12.62
N SER A 65 11.53 -5.13 -13.94
CA SER A 65 12.53 -4.41 -14.73
C SER A 65 12.31 -2.89 -14.67
N THR A 66 11.05 -2.44 -14.71
CA THR A 66 10.73 -1.00 -14.65
C THR A 66 11.03 -0.42 -13.28
N VAL A 67 10.66 -1.12 -12.22
CA VAL A 67 10.91 -0.71 -10.84
C VAL A 67 12.41 -0.67 -10.57
N GLU A 68 13.17 -1.68 -10.99
CA GLU A 68 14.64 -1.71 -10.87
C GLU A 68 15.31 -0.56 -11.63
N MET A 69 14.82 -0.20 -12.82
CA MET A 69 15.35 0.97 -13.54
C MET A 69 15.07 2.30 -12.83
N ILE A 70 13.97 2.40 -12.09
CA ILE A 70 13.59 3.62 -11.36
C ILE A 70 14.34 3.72 -10.02
N VAL A 71 14.34 2.64 -9.25
CA VAL A 71 14.84 2.62 -7.86
C VAL A 71 16.30 2.20 -7.77
N GLY A 72 16.79 1.40 -8.71
CA GLY A 72 18.15 0.87 -8.73
C GLY A 72 19.26 1.91 -8.63
N PRO A 73 19.15 3.09 -9.27
CA PRO A 73 20.14 4.17 -9.09
C PRO A 73 20.16 4.79 -7.68
N GLY A 74 19.14 4.53 -6.86
CA GLY A 74 18.94 5.15 -5.55
C GLY A 74 18.49 6.61 -5.64
N TYR A 75 18.44 7.28 -4.49
CA TYR A 75 18.19 8.71 -4.39
C TYR A 75 19.42 9.45 -3.85
N HIS A 76 19.45 10.77 -4.04
CA HIS A 76 20.41 11.63 -3.37
C HIS A 76 19.72 12.92 -2.93
N THR A 77 20.14 13.46 -1.81
CA THR A 77 19.64 14.73 -1.28
C THR A 77 20.58 15.86 -1.66
N VAL A 78 20.00 16.99 -2.06
CA VAL A 78 20.73 18.23 -2.37
C VAL A 78 20.29 19.30 -1.38
N CYS A 79 21.24 19.88 -0.65
CA CYS A 79 20.98 20.94 0.31
C CYS A 79 22.08 22.00 0.26
N SER A 80 21.74 23.24 0.61
CA SER A 80 22.72 24.33 0.74
C SER A 80 23.49 24.28 2.06
N SER A 81 22.95 23.63 3.10
CA SER A 81 23.58 23.47 4.42
C SER A 81 23.99 22.02 4.61
N GLU A 82 25.26 21.79 4.97
CA GLU A 82 25.78 20.45 5.24
C GLU A 82 25.13 19.80 6.46
N ASP A 83 24.87 20.58 7.52
CA ASP A 83 24.21 20.09 8.74
C ASP A 83 22.79 19.58 8.44
N ALA A 84 22.04 20.34 7.63
CA ALA A 84 20.70 19.95 7.22
C ALA A 84 20.72 18.70 6.32
N LYS A 85 21.70 18.60 5.40
CA LYS A 85 21.89 17.40 4.58
C LYS A 85 22.12 16.17 5.44
N LYS A 86 23.02 16.27 6.43
CA LYS A 86 23.34 15.17 7.33
C LYS A 86 22.11 14.69 8.11
N ILE A 87 21.29 15.61 8.64
CA ILE A 87 20.06 15.26 9.35
C ILE A 87 19.09 14.46 8.47
N VAL A 88 18.94 14.86 7.20
CA VAL A 88 18.04 14.16 6.27
C VAL A 88 18.60 12.81 5.86
N ASP A 89 19.90 12.73 5.56
CA ASP A 89 20.56 11.48 5.17
C ASP A 89 20.56 10.46 6.32
N ASP A 90 20.88 10.89 7.54
CA ASP A 90 20.82 10.06 8.76
C ASP A 90 19.40 9.55 9.01
N PHE A 91 18.38 10.41 8.80
CA PHE A 91 16.98 9.99 8.93
C PHE A 91 16.58 8.99 7.85
N ALA A 92 17.00 9.22 6.60
CA ALA A 92 16.66 8.36 5.47
C ALA A 92 17.28 6.97 5.60
N GLU A 93 18.51 6.88 6.13
CA GLU A 93 19.15 5.61 6.49
C GLU A 93 18.42 4.92 7.64
N GLN A 94 18.04 5.66 8.69
CA GLN A 94 17.31 5.12 9.85
C GLN A 94 15.99 4.46 9.46
N VAL A 95 15.23 5.06 8.54
CA VAL A 95 13.92 4.54 8.10
C VAL A 95 14.02 3.55 6.93
N ASN A 96 15.23 3.21 6.49
CA ASN A 96 15.47 2.40 5.29
C ASN A 96 14.68 2.93 4.07
N LEU A 97 14.88 4.21 3.75
CA LEU A 97 14.11 4.90 2.71
C LEU A 97 14.23 4.22 1.35
N ASP A 98 15.38 3.64 1.00
CA ASP A 98 15.58 2.89 -0.25
C ASP A 98 14.62 1.70 -0.37
N GLY A 99 14.51 0.88 0.68
CA GLY A 99 13.58 -0.25 0.71
C GLY A 99 12.12 0.22 0.68
N LEU A 100 11.81 1.29 1.40
CA LEU A 100 10.47 1.87 1.40
C LEU A 100 10.06 2.43 0.02
N LEU A 101 11.00 3.05 -0.70
CA LEU A 101 10.79 3.52 -2.06
C LEU A 101 10.62 2.36 -3.04
N MET A 102 11.36 1.26 -2.85
CA MET A 102 11.18 0.03 -3.65
C MET A 102 9.74 -0.48 -3.54
N ASP A 103 9.25 -0.68 -2.31
CA ASP A 103 7.88 -1.16 -2.07
C ASP A 103 6.83 -0.20 -2.64
N ALA A 104 7.01 1.10 -2.40
CA ALA A 104 6.06 2.11 -2.88
C ALA A 104 6.00 2.20 -4.41
N ILE A 105 7.14 2.09 -5.10
CA ILE A 105 7.19 2.18 -6.56
C ILE A 105 6.68 0.90 -7.19
N LEU A 106 6.94 -0.27 -6.59
CA LEU A 106 6.36 -1.54 -6.99
C LEU A 106 4.83 -1.48 -6.96
N ASP A 107 4.25 -1.01 -5.86
CA ASP A 107 2.80 -0.95 -5.72
C ASP A 107 2.18 0.13 -6.62
N CYS A 108 2.89 1.23 -6.86
CA CYS A 108 2.52 2.19 -7.90
C CYS A 108 2.52 1.55 -9.30
N ALA A 109 3.50 0.72 -9.63
CA ALA A 109 3.57 0.05 -10.93
C ALA A 109 2.46 -1.00 -11.10
N ILE A 110 2.10 -1.72 -10.03
CA ILE A 110 1.08 -2.77 -10.05
C ILE A 110 -0.34 -2.16 -10.08
N CYS A 111 -0.61 -1.19 -9.21
CA CYS A 111 -1.98 -0.74 -8.94
C CYS A 111 -2.21 0.77 -9.06
N GLY A 112 -1.19 1.52 -9.45
CA GLY A 112 -1.26 2.95 -9.71
C GLY A 112 -1.20 3.83 -8.46
N ASN A 113 -1.07 3.26 -7.26
CA ASN A 113 -1.01 4.00 -6.00
C ASN A 113 -0.13 3.27 -4.98
N ALA A 114 0.42 4.03 -4.04
CA ALA A 114 1.08 3.51 -2.84
C ALA A 114 0.84 4.45 -1.65
N TRP A 115 0.98 3.93 -0.43
CA TRP A 115 0.71 4.69 0.79
C TRP A 115 1.86 4.59 1.77
N ILE A 116 2.30 5.76 2.24
CA ILE A 116 3.33 5.89 3.27
C ILE A 116 2.74 6.76 4.38
N LYS A 117 2.65 6.20 5.58
CA LYS A 117 2.18 6.90 6.77
C LYS A 117 3.35 7.58 7.45
N LYS A 118 3.26 8.89 7.60
CA LYS A 118 4.19 9.68 8.42
C LYS A 118 3.86 9.49 9.90
N VAL A 119 4.87 9.15 10.71
CA VAL A 119 4.74 9.01 12.16
C VAL A 119 5.44 10.18 12.84
N TYR A 120 4.69 10.89 13.67
CA TYR A 120 5.19 12.05 14.40
C TYR A 120 5.25 11.77 15.90
N ASP A 121 6.31 12.28 16.53
CA ASP A 121 6.40 12.47 17.98
C ASP A 121 6.45 13.98 18.25
N GLY A 122 5.32 14.54 18.68
CA GLY A 122 5.10 15.98 18.71
C GLY A 122 5.20 16.59 17.31
N GLU A 123 6.16 17.51 17.13
CA GLU A 123 6.42 18.18 15.85
C GLU A 123 7.51 17.48 15.01
N ARG A 124 8.15 16.43 15.54
CA ARG A 124 9.25 15.73 14.88
C ARG A 124 8.73 14.53 14.10
N LEU A 125 9.14 14.42 12.84
CA LEU A 125 8.98 13.19 12.07
C LEU A 125 9.97 12.14 12.59
N VAL A 126 9.46 10.99 13.04
CA VAL A 126 10.28 9.94 13.65
C VAL A 126 10.38 8.72 12.75
N ASP A 127 9.35 8.44 11.97
CA ASP A 127 9.29 7.20 11.18
C ASP A 127 8.36 7.32 9.96
N LEU A 128 8.57 6.43 8.99
CA LEU A 128 7.76 6.27 7.79
C LEU A 128 7.28 4.82 7.70
N ASN A 129 5.97 4.62 7.83
CA ASN A 129 5.38 3.29 7.77
C ASN A 129 4.77 3.03 6.41
N TYR A 130 5.29 2.02 5.72
CA TYR A 130 4.68 1.50 4.50
C TYR A 130 3.32 0.88 4.80
N LEU A 131 2.31 1.18 3.99
CA LEU A 131 0.97 0.61 4.12
C LEU A 131 0.60 -0.17 2.86
N ASP A 132 0.38 -1.47 3.05
CA ASP A 132 -0.02 -2.40 1.99
C ASP A 132 -1.36 -1.97 1.35
N PRO A 133 -1.41 -1.81 0.01
CA PRO A 133 -2.62 -1.52 -0.76
C PRO A 133 -3.80 -2.45 -0.47
N LEU A 134 -3.55 -3.71 -0.15
CA LEU A 134 -4.60 -4.70 0.17
C LEU A 134 -5.31 -4.37 1.49
N THR A 135 -4.68 -3.58 2.36
CA THR A 135 -5.28 -3.08 3.61
C THR A 135 -6.10 -1.79 3.42
N MET A 136 -6.08 -1.23 2.20
CA MET A 136 -6.79 0.01 1.85
C MET A 136 -8.08 -0.30 1.08
N GLU A 137 -9.15 0.44 1.40
CA GLU A 137 -10.40 0.37 0.66
C GLU A 137 -10.55 1.58 -0.27
N GLN A 138 -10.77 1.31 -1.56
CA GLN A 138 -11.16 2.34 -2.52
C GLN A 138 -12.65 2.66 -2.33
N SER A 139 -12.94 3.85 -1.80
CA SER A 139 -14.31 4.35 -1.70
C SER A 139 -14.45 5.67 -2.45
N ILE A 140 -15.56 5.84 -3.19
CA ILE A 140 -16.02 7.18 -3.55
C ILE A 140 -17.03 7.56 -2.49
N VAL A 141 -16.72 8.57 -1.68
CA VAL A 141 -17.76 9.20 -0.85
C VAL A 141 -18.47 10.22 -1.75
N LEU A 142 -19.55 9.80 -2.40
CA LEU A 142 -20.51 10.77 -2.92
C LEU A 142 -21.12 11.47 -1.70
N LYS A 143 -21.03 12.81 -1.63
CA LYS A 143 -21.80 13.61 -0.68
C LYS A 143 -23.29 13.45 -1.01
N SER A 144 -23.92 12.36 -0.57
CA SER A 144 -25.38 12.22 -0.53
C SER A 144 -26.01 13.03 0.63
N LEU A 145 -25.22 13.86 1.31
CA LEU A 145 -25.59 14.61 2.51
C LEU A 145 -25.77 16.12 2.32
N LEU A 146 -25.81 16.63 1.09
CA LEU A 146 -26.33 17.98 0.82
C LEU A 146 -27.62 17.85 0.02
N LYS A 147 -28.69 17.44 0.72
CA LYS A 147 -30.03 17.90 0.39
C LYS A 147 -30.10 19.37 0.82
N LEU A 148 -29.69 20.27 -0.07
CA LEU A 148 -30.10 21.67 -0.01
C LEU A 148 -31.27 21.85 -0.96
#